data_AF-A0A957YKQ7-F1
#
_entry.id   AF-A0A957YKQ7-F1
#
_cell.length_a   1.000
_cell.length_b   1.000
_cell.length_c   1.000
_cell.angle_alpha   90.00
_cell.angle_beta   90.00
_cell.angle_gamma   90.00
#
_symmetry.space_group_name_H-M   'P 1'
#
loop_
_entity.id
_entity.type
_entity.pdbx_description
1 polymer ?
#
loop_
_entity_poly.entity_id
_entity_poly.type
_entity_poly.pdbx_seq_one_letter_code
_entity_poly.pdbx_strand_id
1 'polypeptide(L)' 'MNRTEKLQPIHPGEALLEEFLKPMGLSQNQLALAIRVPVRRINEIVHGKRRVTADTALSW' A
#
# COMPACT_ATOMS: atom_id res chain seq x y z
N MET A 1 27.89 -8.95 17.29
CA MET A 1 26.58 -9.24 17.91
C MET A 1 25.54 -9.28 16.81
N ASN A 2 25.02 -10.46 16.49
CA ASN A 2 23.98 -10.64 15.47
C ASN A 2 22.65 -10.08 15.97
N ARG A 3 22.13 -9.05 15.28
CA ARG A 3 20.71 -8.70 15.33
C ARG A 3 20.28 -8.23 13.95
N THR A 4 20.26 -9.16 12.98
CA THR A 4 19.22 -9.10 11.94
C THR A 4 17.89 -9.30 12.65
N GLU A 5 17.38 -8.23 13.25
CA GLU A 5 15.98 -8.14 13.63
C GLU A 5 15.22 -8.39 12.34
N LYS A 6 14.67 -9.60 12.20
CA LYS A 6 13.74 -9.91 11.12
C LYS A 6 12.56 -8.96 11.33
N LEU A 7 12.61 -7.80 10.67
CA LEU A 7 11.44 -6.94 10.53
C LEU A 7 10.33 -7.88 10.06
N GLN A 8 9.25 -7.94 10.83
CA GLN A 8 8.09 -8.69 10.39
C GLN A 8 7.73 -8.14 9.00
N PRO A 9 7.48 -8.98 8.00
CA PRO A 9 7.18 -8.49 6.66
C PRO A 9 5.88 -7.70 6.71
N ILE A 10 6.01 -6.37 6.82
CA ILE A 10 4.89 -5.43 6.75
C ILE A 10 4.42 -5.46 5.30
N HIS A 11 3.12 -5.67 5.10
CA HIS A 11 2.58 -5.66 3.76
C HIS A 11 2.73 -4.23 3.19
N PRO A 12 3.18 -4.04 1.94
CA PRO A 12 3.36 -2.70 1.37
C PRO A 12 2.07 -1.86 1.39
N GLY A 13 0.90 -2.50 1.37
CA GLY A 13 -0.37 -1.80 1.55
C GLY A 13 -0.66 -1.30 2.96
N GLU A 14 -0.11 -1.95 3.99
CA GLU A 14 -0.18 -1.43 5.37
C GLU A 14 0.69 -0.18 5.49
N ALA A 15 1.92 -0.22 4.94
CA ALA A 15 2.80 0.95 4.88
C ALA A 15 2.15 2.12 4.10
N LEU A 16 1.51 1.84 2.94
CA LEU A 16 0.76 2.85 2.19
C LEU A 16 -0.34 3.52 3.02
N LEU A 17 -1.06 2.75 3.84
CA LEU A 17 -2.12 3.29 4.69
C LEU A 17 -1.55 4.13 5.85
N GLU A 18 -0.62 3.57 6.61
CA GLU A 18 -0.13 4.15 7.86
C GLU A 18 0.86 5.30 7.64
N GLU A 19 1.71 5.21 6.62
CA GLU A 19 2.80 6.17 6.40
C GLU A 19 2.45 7.28 5.40
N PHE A 20 1.42 7.08 4.56
CA PHE A 20 1.03 8.06 3.53
C PHE A 20 -0.41 8.52 3.66
N LEU A 21 -1.38 7.60 3.55
CA LEU A 21 -2.80 7.98 3.49
C LEU A 21 -3.29 8.64 4.78
N LYS A 22 -3.00 8.05 5.94
CA LYS A 22 -3.40 8.61 7.24
C LYS A 22 -2.73 9.96 7.53
N PRO A 23 -1.40 10.12 7.42
CA PRO A 23 -0.75 11.42 7.66
C PRO A 23 -1.22 12.53 6.72
N MET A 24 -1.58 12.18 5.49
CA MET A 24 -2.09 13.14 4.49
C MET A 24 -3.59 13.38 4.59
N GLY A 25 -4.32 12.68 5.46
CA GLY A 25 -5.79 12.78 5.55
C GLY A 25 -6.51 12.29 4.28
N LEU A 26 -5.87 11.42 3.49
CA LEU A 26 -6.41 10.90 2.24
C LEU A 26 -7.11 9.56 2.45
N SER A 27 -8.30 9.43 1.87
CA SER A 27 -8.99 8.14 1.77
C SER A 27 -8.44 7.30 0.62
N GLN A 28 -8.59 5.97 0.73
CA GLN A 28 -8.28 5.04 -0.38
C GLN A 28 -9.04 5.40 -1.67
N ASN A 29 -10.25 5.95 -1.54
CA ASN A 29 -11.05 6.39 -2.68
C ASN A 29 -10.43 7.61 -3.38
N GLN A 30 -9.96 8.60 -2.61
CA GLN A 30 -9.26 9.76 -3.16
C GLN A 30 -7.99 9.34 -3.90
N LEU A 31 -7.19 8.42 -3.33
CA LEU A 31 -6.03 7.85 -4.01
C LEU A 31 -6.45 7.15 -5.31
N ALA A 32 -7.44 6.27 -5.24
CA ALA A 32 -7.92 5.53 -6.40
C ALA A 32 -8.40 6.43 -7.55
N LEU A 33 -9.10 7.52 -7.23
CA LEU A 33 -9.51 8.54 -8.20
C LEU A 33 -8.31 9.29 -8.79
N ALA A 34 -7.34 9.69 -7.95
CA ALA A 34 -6.16 10.43 -8.37
C ALA A 34 -5.32 9.65 -9.39
N ILE A 35 -5.14 8.35 -9.17
CA ILE A 35 -4.38 7.47 -10.08
C ILE A 35 -5.26 6.67 -11.05
N ARG A 36 -6.57 6.99 -11.12
CA ARG A 36 -7.55 6.37 -12.05
C ARG A 36 -7.59 4.85 -12.00
N VAL A 37 -7.50 4.26 -10.81
CA VAL A 37 -7.65 2.81 -10.61
C VAL A 37 -8.95 2.51 -9.86
N PRO A 38 -9.52 1.31 -10.00
CA PRO A 38 -10.66 0.91 -9.19
C PRO A 38 -10.31 0.94 -7.69
N VAL A 39 -11.17 1.54 -6.85
CA VAL A 39 -11.00 1.62 -5.39
C VAL A 39 -10.74 0.24 -4.77
N ARG A 40 -11.41 -0.79 -5.30
CA ARG A 40 -11.23 -2.18 -4.88
C ARG A 40 -9.77 -2.65 -4.95
N ARG A 41 -9.01 -2.18 -5.96
CA ARG A 41 -7.58 -2.51 -6.10
C ARG A 41 -6.77 -1.96 -4.92
N ILE A 42 -7.01 -0.71 -4.53
CA ILE A 42 -6.34 -0.09 -3.39
C ILE A 42 -6.74 -0.79 -2.09
N ASN A 43 -8.03 -1.11 -1.94
CA ASN A 43 -8.51 -1.83 -0.77
C ASN A 43 -7.87 -3.22 -0.61
N GLU A 44 -7.77 -3.99 -1.71
CA GLU A 44 -7.12 -5.31 -1.69
C GLU A 44 -5.63 -5.22 -1.36
N ILE A 45 -4.94 -4.16 -1.80
CA ILE A 45 -3.53 -3.93 -1.49
C ILE A 45 -3.35 -3.57 -0.01
N VAL A 46 -4.15 -2.62 0.51
CA VAL A 46 -4.10 -2.21 1.91
C VAL A 46 -4.37 -3.38 2.86
N HIS A 47 -5.29 -4.30 2.50
CA HIS A 47 -5.62 -5.47 3.32
C HIS A 47 -4.76 -6.71 3.03
N GLY A 48 -3.67 -6.59 2.27
CA GLY A 48 -2.79 -7.73 1.99
C GLY A 48 -3.37 -8.83 1.10
N LYS A 49 -4.54 -8.60 0.50
CA LYS A 49 -5.23 -9.56 -0.37
C LYS A 49 -4.67 -9.58 -1.78
N ARG A 50 -3.86 -8.58 -2.14
CA ARG A 50 -3.20 -8.47 -3.44
C ARG A 50 -1.74 -8.11 -3.26
N ARG A 51 -0.86 -8.91 -3.89
CA ARG A 51 0.57 -8.57 -3.99
C ARG A 51 0.75 -7.37 -4.92
N VAL A 52 1.59 -6.44 -4.50
CA VAL A 52 2.09 -5.36 -5.36
C VAL A 52 3.20 -5.96 -6.23
N THR A 53 2.97 -6.07 -7.54
CA THR A 53 4.00 -6.49 -8.50
C THR A 53 4.76 -5.28 -9.04
N ALA A 54 5.97 -5.48 -9.56
CA ALA A 54 6.74 -4.41 -10.19
C ALA A 54 5.97 -3.72 -11.34
N ASP A 55 5.23 -4.50 -12.14
CA ASP A 55 4.33 -3.99 -13.18
C ASP A 55 3.20 -3.10 -12.62
N THR A 56 2.67 -3.45 -11.43
CA THR A 56 1.69 -2.62 -10.73
C THR A 56 2.33 -1.33 -10.19
N ALA A 57 3.58 -1.39 -9.73
CA ALA A 57 4.31 -0.23 -9.20
C ALA A 57 4.77 0.74 -10.30
N LEU A 58 5.11 0.23 -11.49
CA LEU A 58 5.51 1.04 -12.66
C LEU A 58 4.32 1.67 -13.39
N SER A 59 3.13 1.08 -13.22
CA SER A 59 1.88 1.62 -13.76
C SER A 59 1.23 2.67 -12.84
N TRP A 60 1.88 3.01 -11.72
CA TRP A 60 1.45 4.01 -10.73
C TRP A 60 2.32 5.25 -10.79
#